data_AF-A0A0U3EY81-F1
#
_entry.id   AF-A0A0U3EY81-F1
#
_cell.length_a   1.000
_cell.length_b   1.000
_cell.length_c   1.000
_cell.angle_alpha   90.00
_cell.angle_beta   90.00
_cell.angle_gamma   90.00
#
_symmetry.space_group_name_H-M   'P 1'
#
loop_
_entity.id
_entity.type
_entity.pdbx_description
1 polymer ?
#
loop_
_entity_poly.entity_id
_entity_poly.type
_entity_poly.pdbx_seq_one_letter_code
_entity_poly.pdbx_strand_id
1 'polypeptide(L)'
;MPHFKHLPLAARSGRARSQAGFTLIEAVIVIVLTGILAAIVSVFIVSPVQNYLATAARAQLVDQADTAMRRIARDLTLALPNSARVTANGLSLELIPTTGAARYATQGADPLQFGVLDTSFNLVGPGLDLGNSQQLVFYNLGPDVPDANAYADNSSAVTQATSNRRSASNGAGPATSISLNSLAALPVGLFAEPYRVYAVSAPVTYRCDLSAGVQTLRRYQNYGFMPNQPDPPSTGSSTVLATGVSACNFSYAPAAVAARAALVTLKLTLSADTRSGTESVSLYHAIHIDNLP
;
A
#
# COMPACT_ATOMS: atom_id res chain seq x y z
N MET A 1 9.37 -11.57 108.66
CA MET A 1 10.04 -10.25 108.64
C MET A 1 11.24 -10.35 107.72
N PRO A 2 11.57 -9.37 106.85
CA PRO A 2 11.13 -7.95 106.79
C PRO A 2 10.13 -7.72 105.62
N HIS A 3 9.15 -6.81 105.66
CA HIS A 3 9.17 -5.34 105.77
C HIS A 3 9.80 -4.60 104.57
N PHE A 4 8.99 -4.37 103.53
CA PHE A 4 9.16 -3.33 102.50
C PHE A 4 7.74 -2.88 102.08
N LYS A 5 7.13 -1.88 102.73
CA LYS A 5 7.17 -0.43 102.42
C LYS A 5 6.93 -0.08 100.94
N HIS A 6 5.78 0.55 100.73
CA HIS A 6 5.19 0.99 99.47
C HIS A 6 6.06 1.93 98.63
N LEU A 7 5.92 1.81 97.30
CA LEU A 7 6.09 2.90 96.32
C LEU A 7 4.99 2.73 95.26
N PRO A 8 3.98 3.62 95.19
CA PRO A 8 3.06 3.62 94.06
C PRO A 8 3.76 4.18 92.82
N LEU A 9 3.77 3.41 91.73
CA LEU A 9 4.11 3.87 90.39
C LEU A 9 3.14 4.99 90.00
N ALA A 10 3.68 6.20 89.81
CA ALA A 10 2.96 7.29 89.18
C ALA A 10 2.57 6.85 87.76
N ALA A 11 1.29 6.54 87.57
CA ALA A 11 0.71 6.38 86.24
C ALA A 11 0.86 7.72 85.51
N ARG A 12 1.77 7.77 84.53
CA ARG A 12 1.80 8.83 83.53
C ARG A 12 0.44 8.83 82.83
N SER A 13 -0.38 9.84 83.14
CA SER A 13 -1.59 10.12 82.40
C SER A 13 -1.21 10.37 80.94
N GLY A 14 -1.56 9.42 80.07
CA GLY A 14 -1.63 9.70 78.65
C GLY A 14 -2.61 10.85 78.49
N ARG A 15 -2.13 12.03 78.08
CA ARG A 15 -3.00 13.12 77.62
C ARG A 15 -3.85 12.53 76.51
N ALA A 16 -5.12 12.27 76.80
CA ALA A 16 -6.14 12.11 75.77
C ALA A 16 -6.08 13.41 74.95
N ARG A 17 -5.57 13.33 73.72
CA ARG A 17 -5.71 14.42 72.76
C ARG A 17 -7.20 14.67 72.63
N SER A 18 -7.68 15.80 73.11
CA SER A 18 -9.01 16.29 72.80
C SER A 18 -9.10 16.33 71.27
N GLN A 19 -9.96 15.49 70.69
CA GLN A 19 -10.37 15.68 69.31
C GLN A 19 -11.09 17.03 69.25
N ALA A 20 -10.38 18.04 68.76
CA ALA A 20 -11.01 19.30 68.39
C ALA A 20 -11.91 18.99 67.17
N GLY A 21 -13.22 19.07 67.37
CA GLY A 21 -14.19 18.94 66.28
C GLY A 21 -14.06 20.13 65.33
N PHE A 22 -14.16 19.85 64.03
CA PHE A 22 -14.16 20.87 62.98
C PHE A 22 -15.47 21.68 63.04
N THR A 23 -15.40 23.00 62.82
CA THR A 23 -16.62 23.82 62.80
C THR A 23 -17.35 23.67 61.46
N LEU A 24 -18.67 23.83 61.45
CA LEU A 24 -19.48 23.73 60.23
C LEU A 24 -19.02 24.74 59.17
N ILE A 25 -18.63 25.94 59.59
CA ILE A 25 -18.13 26.98 58.68
C ILE A 25 -16.78 26.61 58.06
N GLU A 26 -15.89 25.97 58.82
CA GLU A 26 -14.59 25.51 58.32
C GLU A 26 -14.77 24.39 57.28
N ALA A 27 -15.72 23.48 57.51
CA ALA A 27 -16.07 22.43 56.54
C ALA A 27 -16.65 23.01 55.23
N VAL A 28 -17.55 24.00 55.33
CA VAL A 28 -18.14 24.68 54.16
C VAL A 28 -17.06 25.39 53.34
N ILE A 29 -16.17 26.14 53.98
CA ILE A 29 -15.08 26.86 53.30
C ILE A 29 -14.16 25.87 52.56
N VAL A 30 -13.81 24.73 53.19
CA VAL A 30 -12.97 23.71 52.55
C VAL A 30 -13.64 23.12 51.32
N ILE A 31 -14.93 22.77 51.39
CA ILE A 31 -15.65 22.22 50.23
C ILE A 31 -15.73 23.24 49.09
N VAL A 32 -16.00 24.51 49.39
CA VAL A 32 -16.06 25.58 48.37
C VAL A 32 -14.69 25.81 47.73
N LEU A 33 -13.63 25.94 48.53
CA LEU A 33 -12.28 26.17 48.01
C LEU A 33 -11.77 24.98 47.20
N THR A 34 -11.99 23.75 47.68
CA THR A 34 -11.61 22.54 46.92
C THR A 34 -12.41 22.41 45.63
N GLY A 35 -13.69 22.78 45.62
CA GLY A 35 -14.51 22.82 44.41
C GLY A 35 -13.97 23.82 43.36
N ILE A 36 -13.62 25.04 43.78
CA ILE A 36 -13.04 26.04 42.88
C ILE A 36 -11.69 25.57 42.32
N LEU A 37 -10.81 25.03 43.19
CA LEU A 37 -9.50 24.52 42.76
C LEU A 37 -9.64 23.33 41.81
N ALA A 38 -10.54 22.39 42.09
CA ALA A 38 -10.82 21.25 41.22
C ALA A 38 -11.33 21.70 39.85
N ALA A 39 -12.22 22.70 39.80
CA ALA A 39 -12.71 23.26 38.55
C ALA A 39 -11.58 23.91 37.73
N ILE A 40 -10.72 24.70 38.36
CA ILE A 40 -9.55 25.32 37.71
C ILE A 40 -8.62 24.23 37.13
N VAL A 41 -8.22 23.26 37.96
CA VAL A 41 -7.32 22.17 37.56
C VAL A 41 -7.91 21.34 36.43
N SER A 42 -9.22 21.12 36.40
CA SER A 42 -9.88 20.34 35.35
C SER A 42 -9.68 20.95 33.96
N VAL A 43 -9.79 22.28 33.82
CA VAL A 43 -9.60 22.97 32.54
C VAL A 43 -8.14 22.92 32.09
N PHE A 44 -7.20 23.07 33.04
CA PHE A 44 -5.76 23.05 32.74
C PHE A 44 -5.20 21.66 32.43
N ILE A 45 -5.83 20.58 32.87
CA ILE A 45 -5.36 19.22 32.59
C ILE A 45 -6.04 18.62 31.36
N VAL A 46 -7.36 18.79 31.22
CA VAL A 46 -8.13 18.10 30.17
C VAL A 46 -7.73 18.59 28.78
N SER A 47 -7.57 19.90 28.59
CA SER A 47 -7.25 20.45 27.26
C SER A 47 -5.86 20.02 26.76
N PRO A 48 -4.75 20.12 27.54
CA PRO A 48 -3.45 19.62 27.08
C PRO A 48 -3.42 18.11 26.80
N VAL A 49 -4.14 17.31 27.60
CA VAL A 49 -4.23 15.86 27.36
C VAL A 49 -4.99 15.56 26.06
N GLN A 50 -6.12 16.22 25.81
CA GLN A 50 -6.88 16.07 24.56
C GLN A 50 -6.04 16.51 23.35
N ASN A 51 -5.34 17.63 23.44
CA ASN A 51 -4.45 18.12 22.37
C ASN A 51 -3.30 17.15 22.09
N TYR A 52 -2.71 16.56 23.14
CA TYR A 52 -1.68 15.54 22.99
C TYR A 52 -2.22 14.29 22.29
N LEU A 53 -3.39 13.80 22.70
CA LEU A 53 -4.03 12.64 22.08
C LEU A 53 -4.40 12.89 20.61
N ALA A 54 -4.94 14.07 20.29
CA ALA A 54 -5.24 14.48 18.92
C ALA A 54 -3.96 14.54 18.06
N THR A 55 -2.88 15.10 18.61
CA THR A 55 -1.57 15.16 17.93
C THR A 55 -1.01 13.76 17.67
N ALA A 56 -1.09 12.87 18.66
CA ALA A 56 -0.65 11.48 18.51
C ALA A 56 -1.47 10.73 17.45
N ALA A 57 -2.80 10.90 17.45
CA ALA A 57 -3.69 10.31 16.44
C ALA A 57 -3.35 10.80 15.02
N ARG A 58 -3.16 12.12 14.84
CA ARG A 58 -2.74 12.68 13.55
C ARG A 58 -1.40 12.13 13.08
N ALA A 59 -0.43 11.99 13.98
CA ALA A 59 0.88 11.43 13.64
C ALA A 59 0.75 9.99 13.12
N GLN A 60 -0.08 9.15 13.76
CA GLN A 60 -0.36 7.80 13.31
C GLN A 60 -1.06 7.76 11.94
N LEU A 61 -2.03 8.64 11.70
CA LEU A 61 -2.72 8.75 10.41
C LEU A 61 -1.76 9.18 9.29
N VAL A 62 -0.87 10.15 9.55
CA VAL A 62 0.15 10.58 8.59
C VAL A 62 1.11 9.44 8.25
N ASP A 63 1.64 8.73 9.26
CA ASP A 63 2.59 7.63 9.04
C ASP A 63 1.98 6.47 8.25
N GLN A 64 0.74 6.09 8.58
CA GLN A 64 0.00 5.06 7.86
C GLN A 64 -0.26 5.47 6.40
N ALA A 65 -0.72 6.71 6.15
CA ALA A 65 -0.99 7.20 4.82
C ALA A 65 0.30 7.32 3.97
N ASP A 66 1.37 7.87 4.53
CA ASP A 66 2.66 8.02 3.85
C ASP A 66 3.29 6.65 3.53
N THR A 67 3.28 5.71 4.48
CA THR A 67 3.77 4.34 4.26
C THR A 67 3.00 3.65 3.13
N ALA A 68 1.66 3.77 3.10
CA ALA A 68 0.84 3.19 2.05
C ALA A 68 1.13 3.82 0.68
N MET A 69 1.20 5.15 0.59
CA MET A 69 1.49 5.86 -0.66
C MET A 69 2.91 5.58 -1.17
N ARG A 70 3.93 5.55 -0.30
CA ARG A 70 5.30 5.20 -0.70
C ARG A 70 5.40 3.77 -1.23
N ARG A 71 4.62 2.85 -0.66
CA ARG A 71 4.53 1.48 -1.19
C ARG A 71 3.94 1.47 -2.59
N ILE A 72 2.83 2.19 -2.82
CA ILE A 72 2.21 2.32 -4.16
C ILE A 72 3.21 2.95 -5.15
N ALA A 73 3.89 4.03 -4.74
CA ALA A 73 4.86 4.73 -5.57
C ALA A 73 6.01 3.80 -6.02
N ARG A 74 6.55 2.98 -5.12
CA ARG A 74 7.60 2.00 -5.48
C ARG A 74 7.12 0.97 -6.49
N ASP A 75 5.93 0.39 -6.29
CA ASP A 75 5.37 -0.58 -7.23
C ASP A 75 5.09 0.08 -8.60
N LEU A 76 4.66 1.34 -8.63
CA LEU A 76 4.48 2.13 -9.86
C LEU A 76 5.80 2.41 -10.60
N THR A 77 6.88 2.72 -9.89
CA THR A 77 8.19 2.98 -10.53
C THR A 77 8.79 1.73 -11.17
N LEU A 78 8.34 0.53 -10.77
CA LEU A 78 8.75 -0.75 -11.33
C LEU A 78 7.63 -1.37 -12.20
N ALA A 79 6.60 -0.61 -12.53
CA ALA A 79 5.52 -1.09 -13.37
C ALA A 79 6.00 -1.27 -14.82
N LEU A 80 5.43 -2.26 -15.50
CA LEU A 80 5.60 -2.45 -16.92
C LEU A 80 5.11 -1.17 -17.64
N PRO A 81 5.88 -0.64 -18.61
CA PRO A 81 5.46 0.51 -19.41
C PRO A 81 4.04 0.35 -19.94
N ASN A 82 3.22 1.40 -19.80
CA ASN A 82 1.82 1.44 -20.26
C ASN A 82 0.88 0.39 -19.59
N SER A 83 1.28 -0.23 -18.47
CA SER A 83 0.41 -1.18 -17.75
C SER A 83 -0.50 -0.54 -16.71
N ALA A 84 -0.14 0.63 -16.17
CA ALA A 84 -0.95 1.27 -15.15
C ALA A 84 -2.34 1.64 -15.71
N ARG A 85 -3.39 1.23 -15.00
CA ARG A 85 -4.78 1.58 -15.32
C ARG A 85 -5.60 1.82 -14.06
N VAL A 86 -6.55 2.75 -14.16
CA VAL A 86 -7.40 3.17 -13.05
C VAL A 86 -8.86 2.98 -13.44
N THR A 87 -9.67 2.47 -12.52
CA THR A 87 -11.11 2.32 -12.75
C THR A 87 -11.80 3.68 -12.92
N ALA A 88 -12.93 3.71 -13.62
CA ALA A 88 -13.67 4.96 -13.86
C ALA A 88 -14.08 5.71 -12.57
N ASN A 89 -14.30 4.99 -11.46
CA ASN A 89 -14.61 5.58 -10.15
C ASN A 89 -13.37 6.12 -9.41
N GLY A 90 -12.16 5.89 -9.92
CA GLY A 90 -10.90 6.31 -9.29
C GLY A 90 -10.56 5.59 -7.99
N LEU A 91 -11.21 4.46 -7.67
CA LEU A 91 -11.01 3.75 -6.40
C LEU A 91 -10.08 2.53 -6.52
N SER A 92 -9.69 2.16 -7.73
CA SER A 92 -8.76 1.06 -8.02
C SER A 92 -7.66 1.50 -8.97
N LEU A 93 -6.42 1.25 -8.57
CA LEU A 93 -5.23 1.36 -9.41
C LEU A 93 -4.69 -0.04 -9.64
N GLU A 94 -4.56 -0.47 -10.89
CA GLU A 94 -3.92 -1.72 -11.26
C GLU A 94 -2.64 -1.45 -12.07
N LEU A 95 -1.64 -2.30 -11.89
CA LEU A 95 -0.38 -2.28 -12.64
C LEU A 95 0.19 -3.70 -12.78
N ILE A 96 1.09 -3.89 -13.74
CA ILE A 96 1.87 -5.13 -13.89
C ILE A 96 3.30 -4.87 -13.37
N PRO A 97 3.74 -5.51 -12.27
CA PRO A 97 5.11 -5.33 -11.79
C PRO A 97 6.13 -6.01 -12.70
N THR A 98 7.24 -5.33 -13.02
CA THR A 98 8.40 -5.93 -13.68
C THR A 98 9.34 -6.56 -12.66
N THR A 99 9.96 -7.67 -13.03
CA THR A 99 11.01 -8.35 -12.25
C THR A 99 12.38 -8.24 -12.93
N GLY A 100 12.40 -7.99 -14.24
CA GLY A 100 13.62 -7.77 -15.01
C GLY A 100 13.32 -7.40 -16.46
N ALA A 101 14.34 -6.98 -17.19
CA ALA A 101 14.25 -6.70 -18.62
C ALA A 101 15.56 -7.10 -19.32
N ALA A 102 15.46 -7.49 -20.58
CA ALA A 102 16.61 -7.80 -21.43
C ALA A 102 16.33 -7.37 -22.87
N ARG A 103 17.36 -7.41 -23.72
CA ARG A 103 17.21 -7.22 -25.17
C ARG A 103 17.22 -8.56 -25.87
N TYR A 104 16.30 -8.80 -26.79
CA TYR A 104 16.31 -10.00 -27.62
C TYR A 104 17.19 -9.78 -28.87
N ALA A 105 17.79 -10.86 -29.37
CA ALA A 105 18.54 -10.82 -30.61
C ALA A 105 17.59 -10.63 -31.80
N THR A 106 17.95 -9.72 -32.71
CA THR A 106 17.20 -9.46 -33.96
C THR A 106 17.92 -10.04 -35.19
N GLN A 107 19.16 -10.49 -35.01
CA GLN A 107 20.02 -11.06 -36.02
C GLN A 107 21.03 -12.03 -35.39
N GLY A 108 21.68 -12.86 -36.20
CA GLY A 108 22.67 -13.84 -35.72
C GLY A 108 22.04 -15.19 -35.37
N ALA A 109 22.54 -15.83 -34.31
CA ALA A 109 22.05 -17.12 -33.87
C ALA A 109 20.77 -16.97 -33.02
N ASP A 110 19.71 -17.67 -33.41
CA ASP A 110 18.39 -17.72 -32.74
C ASP A 110 17.79 -16.32 -32.43
N PRO A 111 17.60 -15.45 -33.44
CA PRO A 111 16.91 -14.18 -33.24
C PRO A 111 15.41 -14.39 -33.05
N LEU A 112 14.78 -13.58 -32.20
CA LEU A 112 13.33 -13.63 -32.02
C LEU A 112 12.61 -13.22 -33.31
N GLN A 113 11.73 -14.09 -33.80
CA GLN A 113 10.97 -13.87 -35.02
C GLN A 113 9.51 -13.51 -34.73
N PHE A 114 9.05 -12.39 -35.29
CA PHE A 114 7.64 -11.99 -35.24
C PHE A 114 6.91 -12.44 -36.52
N GLY A 115 5.62 -12.69 -36.44
CA GLY A 115 4.80 -13.18 -37.56
C GLY A 115 4.91 -14.67 -37.86
N VAL A 116 5.80 -15.38 -37.16
CA VAL A 116 5.92 -16.84 -37.19
C VAL A 116 5.79 -17.41 -35.79
N LEU A 117 5.41 -18.69 -35.69
CA LEU A 117 5.40 -19.39 -34.41
C LEU A 117 6.85 -19.65 -33.98
N ASP A 118 7.36 -18.77 -33.14
CA ASP A 118 8.67 -18.89 -32.52
C ASP A 118 8.54 -19.35 -31.07
N THR A 119 9.44 -20.24 -30.66
CA THR A 119 9.44 -20.88 -29.33
C THR A 119 10.76 -20.70 -28.59
N SER A 120 11.77 -20.07 -29.20
CA SER A 120 13.01 -19.72 -28.51
C SER A 120 13.65 -18.46 -29.09
N PHE A 121 14.47 -17.79 -28.29
CA PHE A 121 15.33 -16.72 -28.80
C PHE A 121 16.51 -16.49 -27.86
N ASN A 122 17.59 -15.95 -28.41
CA ASN A 122 18.74 -15.51 -27.64
C ASN A 122 18.61 -14.06 -27.17
N LEU A 123 19.20 -13.76 -26.01
CA LEU A 123 19.34 -12.41 -25.47
C LEU A 123 20.65 -11.77 -25.91
N VAL A 124 20.64 -10.44 -25.97
CA VAL A 124 21.82 -9.60 -26.17
C VAL A 124 22.22 -8.96 -24.85
N GLY A 125 23.41 -9.32 -24.35
CA GLY A 125 23.97 -8.79 -23.11
C GLY A 125 23.78 -9.75 -21.92
N PRO A 126 23.59 -9.24 -20.70
CA PRO A 126 23.45 -10.10 -19.52
C PRO A 126 22.18 -10.96 -19.62
N GLY A 127 22.23 -12.14 -19.00
CA GLY A 127 21.06 -13.01 -18.89
C GLY A 127 19.93 -12.35 -18.10
N LEU A 128 18.70 -12.74 -18.43
CA LEU A 128 17.49 -12.34 -17.70
C LEU A 128 17.26 -13.34 -16.57
N ASP A 129 17.12 -12.85 -15.34
CA ASP A 129 16.77 -13.70 -14.19
C ASP A 129 15.26 -13.97 -14.20
N LEU A 130 14.89 -15.25 -14.26
CA LEU A 130 13.52 -15.70 -14.40
C LEU A 130 13.04 -16.41 -13.14
N GLY A 131 11.77 -16.17 -12.77
CA GLY A 131 11.04 -17.05 -11.87
C GLY A 131 10.47 -18.28 -12.58
N ASN A 132 9.85 -19.18 -11.82
CA ASN A 132 9.11 -20.31 -12.39
C ASN A 132 7.90 -19.82 -13.20
N SER A 133 7.73 -20.33 -14.43
CA SER A 133 6.63 -19.97 -15.33
C SER A 133 6.49 -18.46 -15.56
N GLN A 134 7.63 -17.76 -15.61
CA GLN A 134 7.71 -16.30 -15.75
C GLN A 134 6.90 -15.82 -16.96
N GLN A 135 6.09 -14.77 -16.77
CA GLN A 135 5.45 -14.10 -17.90
C GLN A 135 6.42 -13.11 -18.52
N LEU A 136 6.51 -13.15 -19.85
CA LEU A 136 7.33 -12.28 -20.66
C LEU A 136 6.42 -11.42 -21.52
N VAL A 137 6.72 -10.12 -21.57
CA VAL A 137 5.93 -9.14 -22.33
C VAL A 137 6.83 -8.43 -23.33
N PHE A 138 6.32 -8.28 -24.55
CA PHE A 138 7.00 -7.65 -25.67
C PHE A 138 6.29 -6.34 -26.04
N TYR A 139 7.02 -5.24 -26.08
CA TYR A 139 6.55 -3.94 -26.60
C TYR A 139 5.11 -3.54 -26.19
N ASN A 140 4.88 -3.36 -24.89
CA ASN A 140 3.55 -3.06 -24.36
C ASN A 140 3.15 -1.59 -24.60
N LEU A 141 2.02 -1.40 -25.29
CA LEU A 141 1.46 -0.07 -25.57
C LEU A 141 0.19 0.21 -24.76
N GLY A 142 -0.31 -0.78 -24.01
CA GLY A 142 -1.38 -0.63 -23.04
C GLY A 142 -2.64 -1.41 -23.38
N PRO A 143 -3.65 -1.37 -22.49
CA PRO A 143 -4.84 -2.21 -22.60
C PRO A 143 -5.73 -1.92 -23.81
N ASP A 144 -5.69 -0.69 -24.32
CA ASP A 144 -6.54 -0.23 -25.42
C ASP A 144 -5.89 -0.37 -26.80
N VAL A 145 -4.65 -0.88 -26.86
CA VAL A 145 -3.94 -1.12 -28.11
C VAL A 145 -4.03 -2.60 -28.45
N PRO A 146 -4.75 -2.97 -29.54
CA PRO A 146 -4.77 -4.34 -30.03
C PRO A 146 -3.35 -4.86 -30.22
N ASP A 147 -3.15 -6.17 -30.03
CA ASP A 147 -1.88 -6.86 -30.22
C ASP A 147 -0.77 -6.51 -29.19
N ALA A 148 -0.77 -5.29 -28.63
CA ALA A 148 0.23 -4.76 -27.71
C ALA A 148 -0.27 -4.66 -26.25
N ASN A 149 -1.22 -5.51 -25.86
CA ASN A 149 -1.88 -5.50 -24.57
C ASN A 149 -1.44 -6.69 -23.68
N ALA A 150 -0.67 -6.40 -22.62
CA ALA A 150 -0.19 -7.40 -21.68
C ALA A 150 -1.28 -8.05 -20.82
N TYR A 151 -2.43 -7.39 -20.66
CA TYR A 151 -3.60 -7.91 -19.96
C TYR A 151 -4.48 -8.81 -20.83
N ALA A 152 -4.25 -8.84 -22.15
CA ALA A 152 -5.04 -9.65 -23.05
C ALA A 152 -5.00 -11.13 -22.65
N ASP A 153 -6.10 -11.83 -22.97
CA ASP A 153 -6.17 -13.26 -22.77
C ASP A 153 -5.09 -13.96 -23.61
N ASN A 154 -4.50 -14.99 -23.02
CA ASN A 154 -3.38 -15.72 -23.57
C ASN A 154 -3.54 -17.23 -23.39
N SER A 155 -4.78 -17.69 -23.23
CA SER A 155 -5.11 -19.07 -22.86
C SER A 155 -5.20 -20.04 -24.05
N SER A 156 -5.32 -19.54 -25.27
CA SER A 156 -5.46 -20.34 -26.49
C SER A 156 -4.63 -19.75 -27.64
N ALA A 157 -4.40 -20.51 -28.70
CA ALA A 157 -3.72 -19.99 -29.90
C ALA A 157 -4.43 -18.76 -30.49
N VAL A 158 -5.77 -18.75 -30.49
CA VAL A 158 -6.57 -17.64 -31.05
C VAL A 158 -6.40 -16.37 -30.24
N THR A 159 -6.48 -16.45 -28.91
CA THR A 159 -6.34 -15.28 -28.03
C THR A 159 -4.90 -14.83 -27.89
N GLN A 160 -3.95 -15.77 -27.93
CA GLN A 160 -2.53 -15.47 -27.92
C GLN A 160 -2.04 -14.76 -29.19
N ALA A 161 -2.70 -14.96 -30.34
CA ALA A 161 -2.35 -14.30 -31.60
C ALA A 161 -2.52 -12.78 -31.54
N THR A 162 -3.32 -12.25 -30.59
CA THR A 162 -3.54 -10.81 -30.37
C THR A 162 -3.01 -10.34 -29.00
N SER A 163 -2.14 -11.14 -28.38
CA SER A 163 -1.48 -10.82 -27.12
C SER A 163 0.03 -10.69 -27.31
N ASN A 164 0.63 -9.70 -26.65
CA ASN A 164 2.07 -9.50 -26.58
C ASN A 164 2.74 -10.20 -25.38
N ARG A 165 2.03 -11.12 -24.72
CA ARG A 165 2.52 -11.84 -23.54
C ARG A 165 2.77 -13.30 -23.88
N ARG A 166 3.84 -13.89 -23.37
CA ARG A 166 4.15 -15.34 -23.45
C ARG A 166 4.62 -15.83 -22.09
N SER A 167 4.45 -17.11 -21.80
CA SER A 167 5.08 -17.71 -20.62
C SER A 167 6.41 -18.35 -21.00
N ALA A 168 7.44 -18.11 -20.21
CA ALA A 168 8.72 -18.78 -20.35
C ALA A 168 8.60 -20.25 -19.87
N SER A 169 9.25 -21.17 -20.58
CA SER A 169 9.39 -22.57 -20.18
C SER A 169 10.75 -22.88 -19.54
N ASN A 170 11.63 -21.88 -19.43
CA ASN A 170 12.87 -21.96 -18.66
C ASN A 170 12.61 -22.31 -17.19
N GLY A 171 13.57 -22.99 -16.56
CA GLY A 171 13.63 -23.08 -15.10
C GLY A 171 14.00 -21.73 -14.47
N ALA A 172 13.75 -21.58 -13.17
CA ALA A 172 14.14 -20.37 -12.45
C ALA A 172 15.66 -20.16 -12.45
N GLY A 173 16.08 -18.89 -12.52
CA GLY A 173 17.48 -18.47 -12.56
C GLY A 173 17.84 -17.67 -13.83
N PRO A 174 19.13 -17.31 -13.99
CA PRO A 174 19.60 -16.52 -15.12
C PRO A 174 19.59 -17.31 -16.41
N ALA A 175 18.97 -16.76 -17.46
CA ALA A 175 18.93 -17.35 -18.80
C ALA A 175 19.43 -16.37 -19.86
N THR A 176 20.28 -16.83 -20.77
CA THR A 176 20.72 -16.07 -21.97
C THR A 176 20.03 -16.54 -23.25
N SER A 177 19.41 -17.71 -23.20
CA SER A 177 18.51 -18.24 -24.23
C SER A 177 17.16 -18.51 -23.56
N ILE A 178 16.11 -17.95 -24.13
CA ILE A 178 14.75 -17.99 -23.61
C ILE A 178 13.97 -19.01 -24.41
N SER A 179 13.25 -19.89 -23.72
CA SER A 179 12.28 -20.80 -24.31
C SER A 179 10.87 -20.36 -23.93
N LEU A 180 9.95 -20.39 -24.89
CA LEU A 180 8.58 -19.89 -24.75
C LEU A 180 7.57 -21.02 -24.89
N ASN A 181 6.54 -21.00 -24.05
CA ASN A 181 5.28 -21.69 -24.36
C ASN A 181 4.46 -20.80 -25.29
N SER A 182 4.74 -20.92 -26.58
CA SER A 182 4.06 -20.19 -27.65
C SER A 182 3.12 -21.14 -28.41
N LEU A 183 1.86 -20.74 -28.54
CA LEU A 183 0.78 -21.35 -29.30
C LEU A 183 0.45 -20.56 -30.58
N ALA A 184 0.87 -19.29 -30.68
CA ALA A 184 0.69 -18.44 -31.83
C ALA A 184 1.84 -17.45 -32.02
N ALA A 185 2.05 -16.99 -33.25
CA ALA A 185 3.05 -15.99 -33.59
C ALA A 185 2.88 -14.70 -32.78
N LEU A 186 4.00 -14.05 -32.44
CA LEU A 186 3.94 -12.67 -31.94
C LEU A 186 3.55 -11.72 -33.08
N PRO A 187 2.66 -10.74 -32.86
CA PRO A 187 2.24 -9.79 -33.89
C PRO A 187 3.40 -9.00 -34.50
N VAL A 188 3.49 -8.94 -35.83
CA VAL A 188 4.61 -8.29 -36.56
C VAL A 188 4.82 -6.82 -36.20
N GLY A 189 3.75 -6.10 -35.82
CA GLY A 189 3.83 -4.69 -35.43
C GLY A 189 4.57 -4.43 -34.12
N LEU A 190 4.87 -5.48 -33.34
CA LEU A 190 5.61 -5.38 -32.07
C LEU A 190 7.13 -5.52 -32.24
N PHE A 191 7.61 -5.83 -33.44
CA PHE A 191 9.04 -5.83 -33.75
C PHE A 191 9.53 -4.38 -33.87
N ALA A 192 9.94 -3.81 -32.74
CA ALA A 192 10.32 -2.40 -32.64
C ALA A 192 11.49 -2.16 -31.69
N GLU A 193 12.31 -1.16 -32.02
CA GLU A 193 13.33 -0.64 -31.10
C GLU A 193 12.67 -0.16 -29.81
N PRO A 194 13.26 -0.42 -28.63
CA PRO A 194 14.64 -0.87 -28.38
C PRO A 194 14.85 -2.39 -28.29
N TYR A 195 13.96 -3.21 -28.86
CA TYR A 195 14.04 -4.68 -28.91
C TYR A 195 14.12 -5.33 -27.52
N ARG A 196 13.26 -4.87 -26.61
CA ARG A 196 13.22 -5.33 -25.22
C ARG A 196 12.17 -6.41 -24.98
N VAL A 197 12.46 -7.27 -24.03
CA VAL A 197 11.51 -8.17 -23.37
C VAL A 197 11.54 -7.90 -21.87
N TYR A 198 10.36 -7.84 -21.25
CA TYR A 198 10.23 -7.68 -19.80
C TYR A 198 9.76 -8.98 -19.17
N ALA A 199 10.44 -9.41 -18.11
CA ALA A 199 9.90 -10.39 -17.18
C ALA A 199 8.96 -9.68 -16.20
N VAL A 200 7.73 -10.18 -16.07
CA VAL A 200 6.69 -9.57 -15.24
C VAL A 200 6.01 -10.55 -14.28
N SER A 201 5.67 -10.06 -13.10
CA SER A 201 4.81 -10.77 -12.15
C SER A 201 3.33 -10.63 -12.52
N ALA A 202 2.47 -11.40 -11.85
CA ALA A 202 1.02 -11.21 -11.96
C ALA A 202 0.62 -9.77 -11.57
N PRO A 203 -0.44 -9.21 -12.17
CA PRO A 203 -0.95 -7.89 -11.84
C PRO A 203 -1.24 -7.71 -10.35
N VAL A 204 -1.11 -6.45 -9.92
CA VAL A 204 -1.39 -6.00 -8.55
C VAL A 204 -2.43 -4.88 -8.62
N THR A 205 -3.42 -4.93 -7.75
CA THR A 205 -4.44 -3.88 -7.62
C THR A 205 -4.42 -3.26 -6.24
N TYR A 206 -4.42 -1.93 -6.17
CA TYR A 206 -4.67 -1.17 -4.96
C TYR A 206 -6.10 -0.65 -4.98
N ARG A 207 -6.90 -1.01 -3.97
CA ARG A 207 -8.33 -0.71 -3.90
C ARG A 207 -8.70 -0.02 -2.60
N CYS A 208 -9.44 1.08 -2.69
CA CYS A 208 -9.97 1.83 -1.55
C CYS A 208 -11.44 1.52 -1.24
N ASP A 209 -11.73 0.59 -0.34
CA ASP A 209 -13.10 0.36 0.11
C ASP A 209 -13.54 1.45 1.08
N LEU A 210 -14.53 2.25 0.70
CA LEU A 210 -15.09 3.36 1.50
C LEU A 210 -16.38 2.96 2.23
N SER A 211 -16.79 1.70 2.14
CA SER A 211 -18.03 1.21 2.76
C SER A 211 -17.96 1.38 4.28
N ALA A 212 -19.06 1.85 4.87
CA ALA A 212 -19.15 2.02 6.32
C ALA A 212 -18.82 0.70 7.04
N GLY A 213 -17.92 0.76 8.03
CA GLY A 213 -17.44 -0.42 8.76
C GLY A 213 -16.28 -1.18 8.10
N VAL A 214 -15.91 -0.86 6.85
CA VAL A 214 -14.71 -1.41 6.20
C VAL A 214 -13.61 -0.35 6.11
N GLN A 215 -13.81 0.71 5.31
CA GLN A 215 -12.90 1.88 5.21
C GLN A 215 -11.42 1.49 5.11
N THR A 216 -11.04 0.68 4.12
CA THR A 216 -9.66 0.18 3.97
C THR A 216 -9.05 0.44 2.61
N LEU A 217 -7.73 0.62 2.58
CA LEU A 217 -6.92 0.53 1.38
C LEU A 217 -6.25 -0.84 1.39
N ARG A 218 -6.55 -1.68 0.39
CA ARG A 218 -5.99 -3.03 0.27
C ARG A 218 -5.16 -3.17 -0.99
N ARG A 219 -4.11 -3.99 -0.92
CA ARG A 219 -3.35 -4.46 -2.08
C ARG A 219 -3.73 -5.90 -2.37
N TYR A 220 -4.23 -6.15 -3.58
CA TYR A 220 -4.60 -7.45 -4.13
C TYR A 220 -3.49 -7.96 -5.04
N GLN A 221 -3.25 -9.26 -5.01
CA GLN A 221 -2.21 -9.93 -5.78
C GLN A 221 -2.61 -11.39 -6.05
N ASN A 222 -1.92 -12.04 -6.99
CA ASN A 222 -2.12 -13.46 -7.33
C ASN A 222 -3.53 -13.79 -7.87
N TYR A 223 -4.22 -12.83 -8.47
CA TYR A 223 -5.51 -13.05 -9.16
C TYR A 223 -5.37 -13.31 -10.67
N GLY A 224 -4.13 -13.26 -11.19
CA GLY A 224 -3.83 -13.52 -12.60
C GLY A 224 -4.03 -12.31 -13.52
N PHE A 225 -3.87 -12.53 -14.82
CA PHE A 225 -4.06 -11.52 -15.85
C PHE A 225 -5.51 -11.54 -16.33
N MET A 226 -6.19 -10.39 -16.29
CA MET A 226 -7.56 -10.23 -16.76
C MET A 226 -7.65 -9.07 -17.76
N PRO A 227 -8.26 -9.29 -18.95
CA PRO A 227 -8.41 -8.22 -19.94
C PRO A 227 -9.17 -7.01 -19.40
N ASN A 228 -10.27 -7.27 -18.69
CA ASN A 228 -11.04 -6.25 -17.99
C ASN A 228 -10.48 -6.06 -16.58
N GLN A 229 -10.27 -4.81 -16.15
CA GLN A 229 -9.80 -4.52 -14.80
C GLN A 229 -10.83 -5.00 -13.77
N PRO A 230 -10.48 -5.94 -12.88
CA PRO A 230 -11.38 -6.37 -11.82
C PRO A 230 -11.48 -5.31 -10.72
N ASP A 231 -12.69 -5.07 -10.21
CA ASP A 231 -12.95 -4.05 -9.17
C ASP A 231 -14.02 -4.49 -8.15
N PRO A 232 -13.65 -5.04 -6.97
CA PRO A 232 -12.32 -5.56 -6.62
C PRO A 232 -12.03 -6.92 -7.29
N PRO A 233 -10.76 -7.38 -7.31
CA PRO A 233 -10.44 -8.76 -7.64
C PRO A 233 -11.19 -9.76 -6.75
N SER A 234 -11.90 -10.71 -7.37
CA SER A 234 -12.68 -11.75 -6.69
C SER A 234 -11.84 -12.98 -6.31
N THR A 235 -10.65 -13.13 -6.88
CA THR A 235 -9.72 -14.23 -6.62
C THR A 235 -8.38 -13.69 -6.08
N GLY A 236 -7.46 -14.60 -5.76
CA GLY A 236 -6.14 -14.24 -5.26
C GLY A 236 -6.11 -13.93 -3.77
N SER A 237 -5.15 -13.12 -3.35
CA SER A 237 -4.91 -12.74 -1.96
C SER A 237 -4.89 -11.23 -1.80
N SER A 238 -5.22 -10.72 -0.61
CA SER A 238 -5.15 -9.29 -0.33
C SER A 238 -4.59 -8.98 1.05
N THR A 239 -3.96 -7.81 1.17
CA THR A 239 -3.39 -7.30 2.42
C THR A 239 -3.87 -5.87 2.64
N VAL A 240 -4.26 -5.54 3.88
CA VAL A 240 -4.61 -4.18 4.28
C VAL A 240 -3.34 -3.33 4.39
N LEU A 241 -3.34 -2.16 3.76
CA LEU A 241 -2.26 -1.17 3.85
C LEU A 241 -2.63 0.00 4.76
N ALA A 242 -3.89 0.42 4.71
CA ALA A 242 -4.42 1.46 5.58
C ALA A 242 -5.86 1.16 5.99
N THR A 243 -6.24 1.67 7.16
CA THR A 243 -7.59 1.58 7.76
C THR A 243 -8.12 2.99 8.01
N GLY A 244 -9.43 3.14 8.17
CA GLY A 244 -10.04 4.45 8.37
C GLY A 244 -10.01 5.31 7.09
N VAL A 245 -10.00 4.70 5.91
CA VAL A 245 -10.04 5.43 4.64
C VAL A 245 -11.41 6.08 4.48
N SER A 246 -11.46 7.41 4.57
CA SER A 246 -12.69 8.21 4.40
C SER A 246 -12.82 8.82 3.01
N ALA A 247 -11.71 9.05 2.30
CA ALA A 247 -11.73 9.40 0.90
C ALA A 247 -10.49 8.87 0.19
N CYS A 248 -10.64 8.51 -1.07
CA CYS A 248 -9.55 8.02 -1.89
C CYS A 248 -9.82 8.33 -3.37
N ASN A 249 -8.78 8.71 -4.08
CA ASN A 249 -8.85 8.88 -5.52
C ASN A 249 -7.48 8.61 -6.17
N PHE A 250 -7.50 7.70 -7.14
CA PHE A 250 -6.43 7.47 -8.09
C PHE A 250 -6.77 8.15 -9.41
N SER A 251 -5.77 8.68 -10.09
CA SER A 251 -5.91 9.12 -11.47
C SER A 251 -4.65 8.78 -12.27
N TYR A 252 -4.84 8.55 -13.57
CA TYR A 252 -3.77 8.21 -14.50
C TYR A 252 -3.88 9.10 -15.74
N ALA A 253 -2.81 9.82 -16.05
CA ALA A 253 -2.70 10.67 -17.23
C ALA A 253 -1.66 10.08 -18.20
N PRO A 254 -2.06 9.22 -19.16
CA PRO A 254 -1.17 8.41 -20.00
C PRO A 254 -0.27 9.22 -20.94
N ALA A 255 -0.66 10.45 -21.29
CA ALA A 255 0.01 11.29 -22.26
C ALA A 255 0.57 12.59 -21.67
N ALA A 256 0.85 12.61 -20.36
CA ALA A 256 1.34 13.82 -19.69
C ALA A 256 2.65 14.36 -20.32
N VAL A 257 3.52 13.48 -20.84
CA VAL A 257 4.73 13.88 -21.58
C VAL A 257 4.97 12.95 -22.78
N ALA A 258 4.55 13.40 -23.97
CA ALA A 258 4.93 12.84 -25.28
C ALA A 258 4.75 11.31 -25.45
N ALA A 259 3.72 10.72 -24.80
CA ALA A 259 3.43 9.27 -24.81
C ALA A 259 4.57 8.35 -24.31
N ARG A 260 5.60 8.91 -23.67
CA ARG A 260 6.75 8.16 -23.11
C ARG A 260 6.84 8.26 -21.60
N ALA A 261 6.07 9.14 -20.99
CA ALA A 261 5.88 9.17 -19.56
C ALA A 261 4.42 9.49 -19.23
N ALA A 262 3.98 8.96 -18.10
CA ALA A 262 2.65 9.23 -17.57
C ALA A 262 2.74 9.72 -16.12
N LEU A 263 1.68 10.40 -15.69
CA LEU A 263 1.53 10.88 -14.33
C LEU A 263 0.43 10.09 -13.64
N VAL A 264 0.76 9.45 -12.52
CA VAL A 264 -0.22 8.84 -11.62
C VAL A 264 -0.35 9.73 -10.39
N THR A 265 -1.57 10.12 -10.05
CA THR A 265 -1.82 10.88 -8.82
C THR A 265 -2.59 10.04 -7.82
N LEU A 266 -2.16 10.07 -6.56
CA LEU A 266 -2.81 9.42 -5.44
C LEU A 266 -3.31 10.49 -4.46
N LYS A 267 -4.59 10.43 -4.10
CA LYS A 267 -5.18 11.20 -3.01
C LYS A 267 -5.73 10.21 -1.99
N LEU A 268 -5.27 10.29 -0.75
CA LEU A 268 -5.71 9.41 0.33
C LEU A 268 -6.07 10.25 1.54
N THR A 269 -7.28 10.09 2.05
CA THR A 269 -7.74 10.68 3.31
C THR A 269 -8.02 9.56 4.30
N LEU A 270 -7.34 9.62 5.44
CA LEU A 270 -7.58 8.73 6.57
C LEU A 270 -8.24 9.52 7.70
N SER A 271 -9.16 8.87 8.40
CA SER A 271 -9.85 9.40 9.56
C SER A 271 -9.91 8.36 10.68
N ALA A 272 -9.78 8.82 11.92
CA ALA A 272 -9.97 8.01 13.10
C ALA A 272 -10.78 8.76 14.15
N ASP A 273 -11.72 8.06 14.77
CA ASP A 273 -12.45 8.59 15.91
C ASP A 273 -11.61 8.47 17.18
N THR A 274 -11.44 9.61 17.86
CA THR A 274 -10.73 9.71 19.13
C THR A 274 -11.70 10.15 20.23
N ARG A 275 -11.27 10.07 21.50
CA ARG A 275 -12.08 10.58 22.63
C ARG A 275 -12.32 12.09 22.57
N SER A 276 -11.52 12.83 21.79
CA SER A 276 -11.63 14.27 21.58
C SER A 276 -12.41 14.65 20.31
N GLY A 277 -12.84 13.66 19.51
CA GLY A 277 -13.52 13.87 18.22
C GLY A 277 -12.87 13.09 17.09
N THR A 278 -13.34 13.31 15.86
CA THR A 278 -12.78 12.68 14.65
C THR A 278 -11.56 13.45 14.16
N GLU A 279 -10.43 12.78 14.04
CA GLU A 279 -9.22 13.33 13.41
C GLU A 279 -9.13 12.84 11.97
N SER A 280 -8.69 13.71 11.06
CA SER A 280 -8.50 13.36 9.65
C SER A 280 -7.24 13.98 9.05
N VAL A 281 -6.65 13.28 8.09
CA VAL A 281 -5.46 13.69 7.36
C VAL A 281 -5.65 13.32 5.89
N SER A 282 -5.40 14.29 5.00
CA SER A 282 -5.39 14.08 3.55
C SER A 282 -3.97 14.25 3.01
N LEU A 283 -3.49 13.26 2.27
CA LEU A 283 -2.22 13.33 1.56
C LEU A 283 -2.43 13.25 0.04
N TYR A 284 -1.55 13.94 -0.68
CA TYR A 284 -1.48 13.96 -2.13
C TYR A 284 -0.08 13.55 -2.57
N HIS A 285 0.01 12.66 -3.56
CA HIS A 285 1.26 12.25 -4.15
C HIS A 285 1.13 12.12 -5.68
N ALA A 286 2.14 12.59 -6.41
CA ALA A 286 2.19 12.51 -7.86
C ALA A 286 3.47 11.78 -8.29
N ILE A 287 3.32 10.70 -9.04
CA ILE A 287 4.41 9.83 -9.47
C ILE A 287 4.51 9.91 -10.99
N HIS A 288 5.71 10.21 -11.48
CA HIS A 288 6.04 10.07 -12.90
C HIS A 288 6.47 8.61 -13.14
N ILE A 289 5.88 7.98 -14.15
CA ILE A 289 6.25 6.63 -14.58
C ILE A 289 6.80 6.66 -15.99
N ASP A 290 7.81 5.83 -16.24
CA ASP A 290 8.39 5.62 -17.57
C ASP A 290 7.48 4.69 -18.37
N ASN A 291 7.01 5.18 -19.51
CA ASN A 291 6.13 4.47 -20.44
C ASN A 291 6.84 4.16 -21.76
N LEU A 292 8.17 4.19 -21.79
CA LEU A 292 8.95 3.71 -22.92
C LEU A 292 8.99 2.17 -22.93
N PRO A 293 8.27 1.49 -23.84
CA PRO A 293 8.36 0.04 -23.99
C PRO A 293 9.77 -0.41 -24.40
#